data_AF-A0ABD6SL93-F1
#
_entry.id   AF-A0ABD6SL93-F1
#
_cell.length_a   1.000
_cell.length_b   1.000
_cell.length_c   1.000
_cell.angle_alpha   90.00
_cell.angle_beta   90.00
_cell.angle_gamma   90.00
#
_symmetry.space_group_name_H-M   'P 1'
#
loop_
_entity.id
_entity.type
_entity.pdbx_description
1 polymer ?
#
loop_
_entity_poly.entity_id
_entity_poly.type
_entity_poly.pdbx_seq_one_letter_code
_entity_poly.pdbx_strand_id
1 'polypeptide(L)'
;MEPKISVPFADAVKVLKKELKTGEVYKYGDIKEILERNFKGINENQVSGLMYRLAKEDNDTAILDAEKQPGSRKTYKLKESLKVSGKTEGTARQQIELAINKSLQGLREIPMADVQTKEDFDLLKRAETRLKDLLEELVGSEEAGE
;
A
#
# COMPACT_ATOMS: atom_id res chain seq x y z
N MET A 1 0.23 -36.65 11.26
CA MET A 1 0.00 -35.23 11.58
C MET A 1 0.84 -34.43 10.62
N GLU A 2 0.22 -33.57 9.80
CA GLU A 2 1.00 -32.67 8.95
C GLU A 2 1.80 -31.71 9.84
N PRO A 3 3.07 -31.43 9.51
CA PRO A 3 3.90 -30.54 10.31
C PRO A 3 3.29 -29.13 10.27
N LYS A 4 2.96 -28.59 11.44
CA LYS A 4 2.50 -27.20 11.56
C LYS A 4 3.69 -26.28 11.45
N ILE A 5 3.69 -25.41 10.44
CA ILE A 5 4.76 -24.43 10.24
C ILE A 5 4.42 -23.11 10.91
N SER A 6 5.45 -22.39 11.34
CA SER A 6 5.32 -20.99 11.75
C SER A 6 5.73 -20.09 10.60
N VAL A 7 4.82 -19.24 10.14
CA VAL A 7 5.04 -18.25 9.08
C VAL A 7 5.40 -16.88 9.69
N PRO A 8 6.58 -16.32 9.36
CA PRO A 8 6.95 -14.96 9.72
C PRO A 8 5.99 -13.93 9.10
N PHE A 9 5.72 -12.85 9.84
CA PHE A 9 4.82 -11.78 9.36
C PHE A 9 5.31 -11.13 8.05
N ALA A 10 6.62 -10.95 7.90
CA ALA A 10 7.21 -10.36 6.69
C ALA A 10 6.97 -11.21 5.44
N ASP A 11 7.02 -12.54 5.56
CA ASP A 11 6.78 -13.46 4.45
C ASP A 11 5.30 -13.46 4.04
N ALA A 12 4.39 -13.44 5.03
CA ALA A 12 2.97 -13.28 4.78
C ALA A 12 2.66 -11.97 4.04
N VAL A 13 3.27 -10.85 4.46
CA VAL A 13 3.15 -9.56 3.77
C VAL A 13 3.64 -9.65 2.32
N LYS A 14 4.79 -10.29 2.08
CA LYS A 14 5.37 -10.43 0.74
C LYS A 14 4.45 -11.21 -0.20
N VAL A 15 3.88 -12.32 0.27
CA VAL A 15 2.93 -13.13 -0.50
C VAL A 15 1.67 -12.34 -0.81
N LEU A 16 1.08 -11.68 0.18
CA LEU A 16 -0.17 -10.94 0.00
C LEU A 16 -0.01 -9.75 -0.95
N LYS A 17 1.13 -9.03 -0.90
CA LYS A 17 1.42 -7.95 -1.87
C LYS A 17 1.59 -8.44 -3.32
N LYS A 18 1.96 -9.71 -3.51
CA LYS A 18 2.11 -10.31 -4.84
C LYS A 18 0.78 -10.79 -5.41
N GLU A 19 -0.09 -11.32 -4.54
CA GLU A 19 -1.31 -12.01 -4.93
C GLU A 19 -2.55 -11.10 -4.91
N LEU A 20 -2.61 -10.13 -3.99
CA LEU A 20 -3.71 -9.18 -3.90
C LEU A 20 -3.49 -8.03 -4.87
N LYS A 21 -4.56 -7.63 -5.55
CA LYS A 21 -4.59 -6.46 -6.41
C LYS A 21 -5.11 -5.26 -5.64
N THR A 22 -4.45 -4.14 -5.85
CA THR A 22 -4.89 -2.84 -5.37
C THR A 22 -6.28 -2.50 -5.89
N GLY A 23 -7.14 -1.94 -5.03
CA GLY A 23 -8.51 -1.54 -5.37
C GLY A 23 -9.54 -2.68 -5.36
N GLU A 24 -9.12 -3.94 -5.30
CA GLU A 24 -10.03 -5.08 -5.15
C GLU A 24 -10.43 -5.30 -3.68
N VAL A 25 -11.64 -5.82 -3.49
CA VAL A 25 -12.24 -6.10 -2.17
C VAL A 25 -12.18 -7.60 -1.90
N TYR A 26 -11.54 -7.97 -0.79
CA TYR A 26 -11.36 -9.34 -0.36
C TYR A 26 -12.11 -9.62 0.95
N LYS A 27 -12.54 -10.86 1.12
CA LYS A 27 -13.06 -11.39 2.38
C LYS A 27 -11.93 -12.08 3.14
N TYR A 28 -12.18 -12.36 4.42
CA TYR A 28 -11.26 -13.14 5.24
C TYR A 28 -10.92 -14.50 4.60
N GLY A 29 -11.92 -15.16 3.99
CA GLY A 29 -11.74 -16.45 3.31
C GLY A 29 -10.73 -16.38 2.17
N ASP A 30 -10.85 -15.36 1.31
CA ASP A 30 -9.97 -15.18 0.16
C ASP A 30 -8.50 -15.03 0.61
N ILE A 31 -8.26 -14.24 1.65
CA ILE A 31 -6.91 -14.02 2.19
C ILE A 31 -6.39 -15.28 2.91
N LYS A 32 -7.25 -15.98 3.64
CA LYS A 32 -6.93 -17.27 4.28
C LYS A 32 -6.48 -18.28 3.22
N GLU A 33 -7.21 -18.43 2.12
CA GLU A 33 -6.89 -19.35 1.04
C GLU A 33 -5.53 -19.02 0.39
N ILE A 34 -5.23 -17.74 0.17
CA ILE A 34 -3.92 -17.32 -0.35
C ILE A 34 -2.79 -17.73 0.61
N LEU A 35 -2.98 -17.53 1.91
CA LEU A 35 -1.98 -17.91 2.91
C LEU A 35 -1.81 -19.44 3.00
N GLU A 36 -2.90 -20.20 3.01
CA GLU A 36 -2.85 -21.67 3.08
C GLU A 36 -2.25 -22.30 1.81
N ARG A 37 -2.53 -21.71 0.63
CA ARG A 37 -1.94 -22.14 -0.64
C ARG A 37 -0.42 -21.92 -0.69
N ASN A 38 0.05 -20.80 -0.17
CA ASN A 38 1.47 -20.44 -0.18
C ASN A 38 2.27 -21.02 1.00
N PHE A 39 1.61 -21.28 2.12
CA PHE A 39 2.21 -21.79 3.34
C PHE A 39 1.51 -23.09 3.78
N LYS A 40 1.81 -24.19 3.08
CA LYS A 40 1.24 -25.51 3.39
C LYS A 40 1.54 -25.89 4.84
N GLY A 41 0.48 -26.18 5.61
CA GLY A 41 0.59 -26.52 7.03
C GLY A 41 0.62 -25.33 7.98
N ILE A 42 0.29 -24.11 7.52
CA ILE A 42 0.10 -22.96 8.42
C ILE A 42 -1.01 -23.24 9.43
N ASN A 43 -0.78 -22.86 10.69
CA ASN A 43 -1.76 -23.03 11.76
C ASN A 43 -2.90 -22.01 11.63
N GLU A 44 -4.17 -22.42 11.76
CA GLU A 44 -5.33 -21.52 11.72
C GLU A 44 -5.22 -20.37 12.74
N ASN A 45 -4.74 -20.66 13.95
CA ASN A 45 -4.53 -19.63 14.97
C ASN A 45 -3.51 -18.57 14.52
N GLN A 46 -2.52 -19.00 13.74
CA GLN A 46 -1.53 -18.10 13.15
C GLN A 46 -2.13 -17.29 12.01
N VAL A 47 -3.00 -17.87 11.18
CA VAL A 47 -3.74 -17.11 10.15
C VAL A 47 -4.56 -15.99 10.80
N SER A 48 -5.31 -16.29 11.87
CA SER A 48 -6.06 -15.27 12.62
C SER A 48 -5.15 -14.19 13.21
N GLY A 49 -4.01 -14.57 13.79
CA GLY A 49 -3.03 -13.63 14.33
C GLY A 49 -2.37 -12.74 13.27
N LEU A 50 -2.03 -13.32 12.11
CA LEU A 50 -1.53 -12.58 10.95
C LEU A 50 -2.58 -11.61 10.45
N MET A 51 -3.82 -12.05 10.24
CA MET A 51 -4.92 -11.21 9.77
C MET A 51 -5.20 -10.03 10.69
N TYR A 52 -5.18 -10.25 12.02
CA TYR A 52 -5.30 -9.17 12.98
C TYR A 52 -4.20 -8.12 12.79
N ARG A 53 -2.94 -8.55 12.66
CA ARG A 53 -1.80 -7.64 12.48
C ARG A 53 -1.80 -6.92 11.13
N LEU A 54 -2.16 -7.62 10.06
CA LEU A 54 -2.20 -7.11 8.69
C LEU A 54 -3.24 -6.00 8.51
N ALA A 55 -4.31 -6.03 9.30
CA ALA A 55 -5.44 -5.10 9.20
C ALA A 55 -5.64 -4.22 10.45
N LYS A 56 -4.64 -4.15 11.34
CA LYS A 56 -4.72 -3.32 12.55
C LYS A 56 -4.55 -1.85 12.18
N GLU A 57 -5.59 -1.04 12.40
CA GLU A 57 -5.62 0.38 12.03
C GLU A 57 -4.44 1.18 12.62
N ASP A 58 -4.11 0.96 13.90
CA ASP A 58 -3.01 1.65 14.60
C ASP A 58 -1.63 1.00 14.42
N ASN A 59 -1.39 0.30 13.31
CA ASN A 59 -0.12 -0.39 13.08
C ASN A 59 0.50 0.08 11.76
N ASP A 60 1.67 0.69 11.84
CA ASP A 60 2.46 1.11 10.67
C ASP A 60 2.81 -0.06 9.72
N THR A 61 2.74 -1.30 10.22
CA THR A 61 2.99 -2.51 9.43
C THR A 61 1.74 -3.15 8.82
N ALA A 62 0.55 -2.57 9.07
CA ALA A 62 -0.68 -3.02 8.45
C ALA A 62 -0.68 -2.67 6.96
N ILE A 63 -1.02 -3.66 6.13
CA ILE A 63 -1.08 -3.54 4.68
C ILE A 63 -2.52 -3.64 4.16
N LEU A 64 -3.49 -3.92 5.03
CA LEU A 64 -4.89 -4.06 4.68
C LEU A 64 -5.72 -2.99 5.38
N ASP A 65 -6.65 -2.38 4.66
CA ASP A 65 -7.76 -1.65 5.23
C ASP A 65 -8.90 -2.62 5.50
N ALA A 66 -9.37 -2.67 6.75
CA ALA A 66 -10.53 -3.47 7.12
C ALA A 66 -11.77 -2.58 7.21
N GLU A 67 -12.74 -2.81 6.34
CA GLU A 67 -14.04 -2.15 6.40
C GLU A 67 -15.08 -3.10 6.99
N LYS A 68 -15.96 -2.58 7.85
CA LYS A 68 -17.10 -3.32 8.38
C LYS A 68 -18.37 -2.50 8.25
N GLN A 69 -19.25 -2.90 7.35
CA GLN A 69 -20.61 -2.36 7.32
C GLN A 69 -21.46 -2.96 8.46
N PRO A 70 -22.36 -2.18 9.08
CA PRO A 70 -23.31 -2.69 10.06
C PRO A 70 -24.09 -3.89 9.51
N GLY A 71 -24.19 -4.97 10.29
CA GLY A 71 -24.85 -6.22 9.86
C GLY A 71 -24.05 -7.11 8.90
N SER A 72 -22.85 -6.71 8.48
CA SER A 72 -22.02 -7.46 7.53
C SER A 72 -20.71 -7.97 8.14
N ARG A 73 -20.10 -8.95 7.45
CA ARG A 73 -18.73 -9.42 7.74
C ARG A 73 -17.72 -8.37 7.27
N LYS A 74 -16.53 -8.39 7.89
CA LYS A 74 -15.42 -7.52 7.48
C LYS A 74 -14.95 -7.84 6.06
N THR A 75 -14.65 -6.79 5.32
CA THR A 75 -13.96 -6.83 4.03
C THR A 75 -12.60 -6.17 4.15
N TYR A 76 -11.69 -6.52 3.26
CA TYR A 76 -10.30 -6.12 3.30
C TYR A 76 -9.87 -5.61 1.93
N LYS A 77 -9.19 -4.47 1.89
CA LYS A 77 -8.56 -3.94 0.69
C LYS A 77 -7.06 -3.83 0.93
N LEU A 78 -6.25 -4.11 -0.09
CA LEU A 78 -4.83 -3.81 0.00
C LEU A 78 -4.66 -2.30 0.08
N LYS A 79 -4.02 -1.80 1.13
CA LYS A 79 -3.65 -0.39 1.25
C LYS A 79 -2.80 -0.02 0.04
N GLU A 80 -3.21 1.00 -0.69
CA GLU A 80 -2.31 1.70 -1.60
C GLU A 80 -1.15 2.20 -0.76
N SER A 81 0.03 1.65 -0.99
CA SER A 81 1.13 1.73 -0.03
C SER A 81 1.66 3.16 0.09
N LEU A 82 1.08 3.93 0.99
CA LEU A 82 1.67 5.15 1.52
C LEU A 82 2.59 4.80 2.70
N LYS A 83 3.73 4.12 2.46
CA LYS A 83 5.01 4.37 3.17
C LYS A 83 6.22 3.62 2.59
N VAL A 84 7.27 4.42 2.40
CA VAL A 84 8.64 4.02 2.12
C VAL A 84 9.17 3.41 3.41
N SER A 85 9.21 2.08 3.49
CA SER A 85 9.96 1.38 4.53
C SER A 85 10.61 0.15 3.94
N GLY A 86 11.55 0.40 3.05
CA GLY A 86 12.49 -0.55 2.53
C GLY A 86 13.61 0.26 1.91
N LYS A 87 14.87 -0.16 2.07
CA LYS A 87 15.89 0.24 1.11
C LYS A 87 15.35 -0.19 -0.25
N THR A 88 14.86 0.74 -1.04
CA THR A 88 14.46 0.47 -2.42
C THR A 88 15.75 0.12 -3.14
N GLU A 89 15.95 -1.15 -3.49
CA GLU A 89 16.99 -1.49 -4.46
C GLU A 89 16.63 -0.77 -5.76
N GLY A 90 17.44 0.22 -6.09
CA GLY A 90 17.18 1.19 -7.14
C GLY A 90 18.13 2.38 -6.98
N THR A 91 18.44 3.06 -8.07
CA THR A 91 19.30 4.24 -8.03
C THR A 91 18.64 5.36 -7.22
N ALA A 92 19.42 6.31 -6.73
CA ALA A 92 18.87 7.50 -6.05
C ALA A 92 17.77 8.19 -6.88
N ARG A 93 17.93 8.21 -8.22
CA ARG A 93 16.95 8.75 -9.17
C ARG A 93 15.61 8.02 -9.11
N GLN A 94 15.61 6.69 -9.18
CA GLN A 94 14.39 5.87 -9.10
C GLN A 94 13.67 6.05 -7.75
N GLN A 95 14.43 6.23 -6.66
CA GLN A 95 13.86 6.51 -5.35
C GLN A 95 13.21 7.90 -5.26
N ILE A 96 13.83 8.91 -5.88
CA ILE A 96 13.29 10.26 -5.95
C ILE A 96 12.02 10.27 -6.82
N GLU A 97 12.05 9.62 -7.97
CA GLU A 97 10.89 9.49 -8.87
C GLU A 97 9.69 8.85 -8.16
N LEU A 98 9.94 7.76 -7.42
CA LEU A 98 8.92 7.09 -6.62
C LEU A 98 8.35 8.02 -5.53
N ALA A 99 9.20 8.80 -4.85
CA ALA A 99 8.75 9.73 -3.81
C ALA A 99 7.89 10.88 -4.37
N ILE A 100 8.24 11.40 -5.55
CA ILE A 100 7.49 12.46 -6.24
C ILE A 100 6.13 11.94 -6.71
N ASN A 101 6.10 10.80 -7.44
CA ASN A 101 4.85 10.20 -7.93
C ASN A 101 3.87 9.90 -6.80
N LYS A 102 4.39 9.46 -5.65
CA LYS A 102 3.59 9.22 -4.46
C LYS A 102 3.06 10.50 -3.82
N SER A 103 3.85 11.58 -3.81
CA SER A 103 3.40 12.88 -3.31
C SER A 103 2.29 13.44 -4.20
N LEU A 104 2.38 13.25 -5.52
CA LEU A 104 1.31 13.58 -6.47
C LEU A 104 0.02 12.80 -6.20
N GLN A 105 0.14 11.50 -5.91
CA GLN A 105 -1.02 10.69 -5.54
C GLN A 105 -1.66 11.19 -4.23
N GLY A 106 -0.85 11.43 -3.20
CA GLY A 106 -1.35 11.95 -1.92
C GLY A 106 -2.08 13.29 -2.06
N LEU A 107 -1.63 14.18 -2.97
CA LEU A 107 -2.34 15.43 -3.26
C LEU A 107 -3.71 15.20 -3.91
N ARG A 108 -3.86 14.16 -4.74
CA ARG A 108 -5.14 13.83 -5.42
C ARG A 108 -6.17 13.20 -4.48
N GLU A 109 -5.70 12.58 -3.40
CA GLU A 109 -6.54 11.96 -2.38
C GLU A 109 -7.09 12.95 -1.35
N ILE A 110 -6.62 14.21 -1.36
CA ILE A 110 -7.12 15.25 -0.45
C ILE A 110 -8.61 15.48 -0.76
N PRO A 111 -9.52 15.25 0.22
CA PRO A 111 -10.94 15.46 0.02
C PRO A 111 -11.23 16.92 -0.32
N MET A 112 -12.03 17.17 -1.36
CA MET A 112 -12.44 18.55 -1.71
C MET A 112 -13.24 19.23 -0.60
N ALA A 113 -13.82 18.47 0.34
CA ALA A 113 -14.46 19.01 1.54
C ALA A 113 -13.47 19.74 2.47
N ASP A 114 -12.19 19.36 2.43
CA ASP A 114 -11.11 20.00 3.21
C ASP A 114 -10.54 21.24 2.50
N VAL A 115 -10.89 21.45 1.22
CA VAL A 115 -10.51 22.63 0.43
C VAL A 115 -11.56 23.71 0.62
N GLN A 116 -11.38 24.52 1.66
CA GLN A 116 -12.41 25.49 2.10
C GLN A 116 -12.31 26.82 1.36
N THR A 117 -11.10 27.19 0.92
CA THR A 117 -10.84 28.48 0.30
C THR A 117 -10.25 28.34 -1.10
N LYS A 118 -10.34 29.43 -1.88
CA LYS A 118 -9.64 29.53 -3.16
C LYS A 118 -8.13 29.40 -2.99
N GLU A 119 -7.60 29.90 -1.87
CA GLU A 119 -6.17 29.83 -1.57
C GLU A 119 -5.70 28.38 -1.34
N ASP A 120 -6.51 27.55 -0.70
CA ASP A 120 -6.25 26.11 -0.53
C ASP A 120 -6.22 25.40 -1.88
N PHE A 121 -7.17 25.72 -2.75
CA PHE A 121 -7.21 25.17 -4.11
C PHE A 121 -6.02 25.60 -4.95
N ASP A 122 -5.64 26.88 -4.90
CA ASP A 122 -4.48 27.41 -5.60
C ASP A 122 -3.17 26.84 -5.03
N LEU A 123 -3.11 26.54 -3.73
CA LEU A 123 -1.99 25.83 -3.10
C LEU A 123 -1.88 24.39 -3.62
N LEU A 124 -2.98 23.64 -3.67
CA LEU A 124 -2.99 22.27 -4.21
C LEU A 124 -2.52 22.23 -5.65
N LYS A 125 -3.04 23.12 -6.51
CA LYS A 125 -2.61 23.22 -7.90
C LYS A 125 -1.12 23.52 -8.02
N ARG A 126 -0.62 24.51 -7.27
CA ARG A 126 0.80 24.87 -7.30
C ARG A 126 1.70 23.74 -6.81
N ALA A 127 1.28 23.02 -5.77
CA ALA A 127 2.01 21.86 -5.28
C ALA A 127 2.05 20.73 -6.33
N GLU A 128 0.92 20.44 -6.98
CA GLU A 128 0.85 19.44 -8.04
C GLU A 128 1.73 19.81 -9.24
N THR A 129 1.67 21.06 -9.71
CA THR A 129 2.50 21.53 -10.83
C THR A 129 3.98 21.39 -10.51
N ARG A 130 4.44 21.88 -9.36
CA ARG A 130 5.87 21.81 -8.98
C ARG A 130 6.39 20.37 -8.89
N LEU A 131 5.57 19.44 -8.40
CA LEU A 131 5.95 18.04 -8.34
C LEU A 131 6.03 17.40 -9.74
N LYS A 132 5.17 17.80 -10.67
CA LYS A 132 5.26 17.37 -12.08
C LYS A 132 6.51 17.92 -12.76
N ASP A 133 6.81 19.20 -12.55
CA ASP A 133 8.01 19.83 -13.13
C ASP A 133 9.28 19.09 -12.68
N LEU A 134 9.40 18.77 -11.39
CA LEU A 134 10.51 17.98 -10.86
C LEU A 134 10.57 16.57 -11.47
N LEU A 135 9.43 15.95 -11.77
CA LEU A 135 9.38 14.65 -12.42
C LEU A 135 9.88 14.74 -13.88
N GLU A 136 9.49 15.79 -14.60
CA GLU A 136 9.93 16.04 -15.97
C GLU A 136 11.42 16.33 -16.06
N GLU A 137 12.00 17.11 -15.13
CA GLU A 137 13.46 17.31 -15.04
C GLU A 137 14.22 15.99 -14.86
N LEU A 138 13.64 15.08 -14.07
CA LEU A 138 14.18 13.74 -13.82
C LEU A 138 13.98 12.78 -14.99
N VAL A 139 13.17 13.09 -16.00
CA VAL A 139 13.03 12.28 -17.23
C VAL A 139 13.83 12.90 -18.37
N GLY A 140 13.75 14.23 -18.54
CA GLY A 140 14.44 14.99 -19.60
C GLY A 140 15.97 14.99 -19.48
N SER A 141 16.53 14.72 -18.30
CA SER A 141 17.99 14.59 -18.11
C SER A 141 18.60 13.29 -18.67
N GLU A 142 17.81 12.39 -19.28
CA GLU A 142 18.32 11.21 -20.02
C GLU A 142 18.63 11.49 -21.50
N GLU A 143 18.01 12.50 -22.13
CA GLU A 143 18.20 12.76 -23.57
C GLU A 143 19.36 13.71 -23.90
N ALA A 144 20.00 14.32 -22.89
CA ALA A 144 21.09 15.29 -23.08
C ALA A 144 22.50 14.71 -22.88
N GLY A 145 22.62 13.39 -22.74
CA GLY A 145 23.86 12.69 -22.40
C GLY A 145 24.15 11.49 -23.30
N GLU A 146 24.17 11.69 -24.62
CA GLU A 146 24.86 10.84 -25.59
C GLU A 146 25.84 11.66 -26.43
#